data_AF-A0A847BCZ3-F1
#
_entry.id   AF-A0A847BCZ3-F1
#
_cell.length_a   1.000
_cell.length_b   1.000
_cell.length_c   1.000
_cell.angle_alpha   90.00
_cell.angle_beta   90.00
_cell.angle_gamma   90.00
#
_symmetry.space_group_name_H-M   'P 1'
#
loop_
_entity.id
_entity.type
_entity.pdbx_description
1 polymer ?
#
loop_
_entity_poly.entity_id
_entity_poly.type
_entity_poly.pdbx_seq_one_letter_code
_entity_poly.pdbx_strand_id
1 'polypeptide(L)'
;MIVSRHTKTLQVISTGLLMTVLAAGLQAESDPQGLYSARALLDAEVHFAAAPDSQPSRVADLLLGDDQRVHAIVVHSDSNVGQGGDALV
;
A
#
# COMPACT_ATOMS: atom_id res chain seq x y z
N MET A 1 37.41 -66.93 -29.52
CA MET A 1 36.82 -66.12 -30.62
C MET A 1 35.39 -65.78 -30.22
N ILE A 2 35.14 -64.57 -29.67
CA ILE A 2 33.82 -63.95 -29.43
C ILE A 2 34.04 -62.43 -29.17
N VAL A 3 33.60 -61.64 -30.16
CA VAL A 3 32.86 -60.36 -30.13
C VAL A 3 33.39 -59.14 -29.34
N SER A 4 33.79 -58.13 -30.14
CA SER A 4 33.95 -56.69 -29.86
C SER A 4 32.74 -56.03 -29.20
N ARG A 5 32.96 -55.07 -28.28
CA ARG A 5 32.12 -53.86 -28.15
C ARG A 5 32.96 -52.65 -27.73
N HIS A 6 33.13 -51.70 -28.65
CA HIS A 6 33.65 -50.36 -28.40
C HIS A 6 32.76 -49.63 -27.38
N THR A 7 33.29 -49.43 -26.17
CA THR A 7 32.67 -48.57 -25.16
C THR A 7 32.78 -47.12 -25.63
N LYS A 8 31.67 -46.61 -26.17
CA LYS A 8 31.52 -45.19 -26.55
C LYS A 8 31.54 -44.32 -25.28
N THR A 9 32.49 -43.39 -25.28
CA THR A 9 32.64 -42.26 -24.37
C THR A 9 31.35 -41.44 -24.31
N LEU A 10 30.81 -41.22 -23.11
CA LEU A 10 29.77 -40.21 -22.86
C LEU A 10 30.38 -39.11 -21.99
N GLN A 11 30.85 -38.04 -22.64
CA GLN A 11 31.12 -36.77 -21.97
C GLN A 11 29.77 -36.09 -21.74
N VAL A 12 29.29 -36.12 -20.50
CA VAL A 12 28.14 -35.31 -20.07
C VAL A 12 28.63 -33.88 -19.96
N ILE A 13 28.17 -33.01 -20.87
CA ILE A 13 28.36 -31.57 -20.77
C ILE A 13 27.43 -31.10 -19.65
N SER A 14 28.01 -30.80 -18.50
CA SER A 14 27.33 -30.25 -17.33
C SER A 14 26.99 -28.77 -17.58
N THR A 15 25.90 -28.54 -18.32
CA THR A 15 25.28 -27.23 -18.50
C THR A 15 24.38 -26.95 -17.29
N GLY A 16 24.94 -26.40 -16.23
CA GLY A 16 24.18 -26.22 -14.99
C GLY A 16 24.83 -25.24 -14.02
N LEU A 17 25.32 -24.11 -14.51
CA LEU A 17 25.85 -23.05 -13.64
C LEU A 17 25.43 -21.67 -14.15
N LEU A 18 24.14 -21.33 -14.02
CA LEU A 18 23.63 -19.98 -14.27
C LEU A 18 22.23 -19.80 -13.66
N MET A 19 22.08 -19.94 -12.34
CA MET A 19 20.83 -19.56 -11.64
C MET A 19 21.11 -18.93 -10.25
N THR A 20 22.20 -18.18 -10.09
CA THR A 20 22.58 -17.57 -8.79
C THR A 20 22.54 -16.05 -8.76
N VAL A 21 21.88 -15.38 -9.72
CA VAL A 21 21.81 -13.90 -9.75
C VAL A 21 20.36 -13.44 -9.94
N LEU A 22 19.51 -13.59 -8.93
CA LEU A 22 18.27 -12.80 -8.83
C LEU A 22 17.75 -12.58 -7.40
N ALA A 23 18.58 -12.74 -6.37
CA ALA A 23 18.15 -12.55 -4.98
C ALA A 23 18.44 -11.13 -4.41
N ALA A 24 19.01 -10.21 -5.20
CA ALA A 24 19.49 -8.91 -4.70
C ALA A 24 18.73 -7.69 -5.27
N GLY A 25 17.48 -7.86 -5.73
CA GLY A 25 16.76 -6.79 -6.45
C GLY A 25 15.35 -6.44 -5.98
N LEU A 26 14.77 -7.14 -5.00
CA LEU A 26 13.36 -6.92 -4.58
C LEU A 26 13.22 -6.59 -3.09
N GLN A 27 14.08 -5.72 -2.57
CA GLN A 27 13.73 -4.95 -1.36
C GLN A 27 13.39 -3.52 -1.78
N ALA A 28 12.45 -3.38 -2.71
CA ALA A 28 11.70 -2.14 -2.77
C ALA A 28 10.87 -2.10 -1.48
N GLU A 29 11.26 -1.24 -0.53
CA GLU A 29 10.40 -0.81 0.56
C GLU A 29 9.11 -0.27 -0.06
N SER A 30 8.16 -1.17 -0.25
CA SER A 30 6.82 -0.82 -0.66
C SER A 30 6.15 -0.41 0.63
N ASP A 31 6.18 0.89 0.94
CA ASP A 31 5.27 1.43 1.94
C ASP A 31 3.87 0.90 1.58
N PRO A 32 3.18 0.16 2.48
CA PRO A 32 1.95 -0.54 2.17
C PRO A 32 0.93 0.43 1.55
N GLN A 33 0.75 0.30 0.24
CA GLN A 33 -0.12 1.16 -0.54
C GLN A 33 -1.55 1.08 0.01
N GLY A 34 -2.17 2.23 0.20
CA GLY A 34 -3.52 2.33 0.75
C GLY A 34 -3.62 2.30 2.27
N LEU A 35 -2.50 2.24 3.01
CA LEU A 35 -2.49 2.51 4.45
C LEU A 35 -2.11 3.97 4.69
N TYR A 36 -3.00 4.70 5.36
CA TYR A 36 -2.74 6.06 5.80
C TYR A 36 -2.57 6.06 7.32
N SER A 37 -1.53 6.74 7.79
CA SER A 37 -1.40 6.99 9.23
C SER A 37 -2.52 7.91 9.71
N ALA A 38 -2.98 7.73 10.95
CA ALA A 38 -3.95 8.65 11.56
C ALA A 38 -3.48 10.12 11.46
N ARG A 39 -2.17 10.34 11.60
CA ARG A 39 -1.54 11.66 11.49
C ARG A 39 -1.61 12.27 10.09
N ALA A 40 -1.67 11.43 9.06
CA ALA A 40 -1.86 11.87 7.68
C ALA A 40 -3.34 12.15 7.34
N LEU A 41 -4.27 11.54 8.11
CA LEU A 41 -5.71 11.78 7.96
C LEU A 41 -6.18 13.01 8.73
N LEU A 42 -5.58 13.29 9.90
CA LEU A 42 -5.81 14.54 10.63
C LEU A 42 -5.36 15.74 9.78
N ASP A 43 -6.13 16.82 9.85
CA ASP A 43 -5.97 18.05 9.05
C ASP A 43 -6.14 17.86 7.52
N ALA A 44 -6.50 16.67 7.05
CA ALA A 44 -6.79 16.46 5.64
C ALA A 44 -7.99 17.31 5.18
N GLU A 45 -7.92 17.80 3.95
CA GLU A 45 -8.95 18.65 3.35
C GLU A 45 -10.21 17.84 3.01
N VAL A 46 -11.37 18.39 3.36
CA VAL A 46 -12.69 17.83 3.06
C VAL A 46 -13.46 18.79 2.16
N HIS A 47 -13.81 18.30 0.98
CA HIS A 47 -14.61 19.03 0.00
C HIS A 47 -16.03 18.47 -0.05
N PHE A 48 -17.02 19.35 -0.02
CA PHE A 48 -18.43 18.96 -0.06
C PHE A 48 -19.01 19.16 -1.45
N ALA A 49 -19.59 18.12 -2.03
CA ALA A 49 -20.22 18.19 -3.35
C ALA A 49 -21.39 19.21 -3.41
N ALA A 50 -22.05 19.46 -2.28
CA ALA A 50 -23.11 20.46 -2.17
C ALA A 50 -22.60 21.91 -2.22
N ALA A 51 -21.30 22.13 -1.99
CA ALA A 51 -20.67 23.45 -1.95
C ALA A 51 -19.26 23.39 -2.59
N PRO A 52 -19.16 23.15 -3.91
CA PRO A 52 -17.89 22.88 -4.57
C PRO A 52 -16.91 24.07 -4.57
N ASP A 53 -17.44 25.29 -4.51
CA ASP A 53 -16.64 26.53 -4.50
C ASP A 53 -16.30 27.03 -3.09
N SER A 54 -16.71 26.29 -2.05
CA SER A 54 -16.43 26.65 -0.67
C SER A 54 -14.98 26.34 -0.27
N GLN A 55 -14.50 27.03 0.76
CA GLN A 55 -13.21 26.73 1.37
C GLN A 55 -13.22 25.30 1.92
N PRO A 56 -12.18 24.49 1.68
CA PRO A 56 -12.10 23.14 2.21
C PRO A 56 -12.18 23.16 3.74
N SER A 57 -12.99 22.24 4.26
CA SER A 57 -13.03 21.91 5.68
C SER A 57 -11.86 20.99 6.04
N ARG A 58 -11.66 20.68 7.31
CA ARG A 58 -10.57 19.79 7.74
C ARG A 58 -11.04 18.68 8.66
N VAL A 59 -10.41 17.52 8.55
CA VAL A 59 -10.57 16.43 9.53
C VAL A 59 -9.96 16.87 10.86
N ALA A 60 -10.78 16.94 11.90
CA ALA A 60 -10.39 17.36 13.24
C ALA A 60 -10.04 16.16 14.14
N ASP A 61 -10.79 15.05 14.01
CA ASP A 61 -10.59 13.87 14.84
C ASP A 61 -11.07 12.58 14.13
N LEU A 62 -10.62 11.44 14.64
CA LEU A 62 -11.02 10.11 14.22
C LEU A 62 -11.61 9.38 15.42
N LEU A 63 -12.89 9.01 15.34
CA LEU A 63 -13.55 8.30 16.43
C LEU A 63 -13.37 6.80 16.26
N LEU A 64 -12.74 6.18 17.25
CA LEU A 64 -12.52 4.75 17.29
C LEU A 64 -13.58 4.05 18.14
N GLY A 65 -14.07 2.91 17.67
CA GLY A 65 -14.93 2.03 18.45
C GLY A 65 -14.13 1.17 19.45
N ASP A 66 -14.84 0.37 20.24
CA ASP A 66 -14.24 -0.58 21.19
C ASP A 66 -13.34 -1.63 20.51
N ASP A 67 -13.56 -1.87 19.22
CA ASP A 67 -12.75 -2.73 18.36
C ASP A 67 -11.47 -2.06 17.84
N GLN A 68 -11.20 -0.82 18.27
CA GLN A 68 -10.07 0.02 17.84
C GLN A 68 -10.05 0.30 16.32
N ARG A 69 -11.21 0.21 15.66
CA ARG A 69 -11.37 0.62 14.26
C ARG A 69 -11.92 2.03 14.19
N VAL A 70 -11.71 2.72 13.08
CA VAL A 70 -12.33 4.03 12.82
C VAL A 70 -13.80 3.80 12.46
N HIS A 71 -14.70 4.44 13.19
CA HIS A 71 -16.16 4.34 12.97
C HIS A 71 -16.76 5.64 12.45
N ALA A 72 -16.14 6.77 12.76
CA ALA A 72 -16.56 8.08 12.27
C ALA A 72 -15.38 9.02 12.14
N ILE A 73 -15.55 10.05 11.33
CA ILE A 73 -14.62 11.18 11.24
C ILE A 73 -15.31 12.45 11.74
N VAL A 74 -14.55 13.25 12.50
CA VAL A 74 -15.02 14.57 12.91
C VAL A 74 -14.44 15.58 11.94
N VAL A 75 -15.30 16.40 11.33
CA VAL A 75 -14.90 17.43 10.38
C VAL A 75 -15.16 18.80 10.99
N HIS A 76 -14.10 19.59 11.13
CA HIS A 76 -14.22 21.01 11.42
C HIS A 76 -14.66 21.73 10.15
N SER A 77 -15.93 22.12 10.12
CA SER A 77 -16.54 22.70 8.93
C SER A 77 -16.24 24.20 8.84
N ASP A 78 -15.82 24.65 7.66
CA ASP A 78 -15.75 26.07 7.38
C ASP A 78 -17.14 26.71 7.47
N SER A 79 -17.18 27.96 7.92
CA SER A 79 -18.39 28.75 8.13
C SER A 79 -19.31 28.86 6.90
N ASN A 80 -18.79 28.65 5.69
CA ASN A 80 -19.57 28.68 4.46
C ASN A 80 -20.30 27.36 4.13
N VAL A 81 -19.97 26.25 4.79
CA VAL A 81 -20.53 24.91 4.49
C VAL A 81 -21.29 24.32 5.68
N GLY A 82 -20.93 24.73 6.90
CA GLY A 82 -21.60 24.33 8.13
C GLY A 82 -21.89 25.51 9.05
N GLN A 83 -22.43 25.24 10.25
CA GLN A 83 -22.70 26.27 11.27
C GLN A 83 -21.41 26.83 11.92
N GLY A 84 -20.24 26.70 11.28
CA GLY A 84 -18.95 27.15 11.80
C GLY A 84 -18.45 26.33 13.00
N GLY A 85 -18.52 25.00 12.92
CA GLY A 85 -18.12 24.11 14.01
C GLY A 85 -17.91 22.66 13.57
N ASP A 86 -17.67 21.80 14.55
CA ASP A 86 -17.37 20.38 14.34
C ASP A 86 -18.64 19.59 14.02
N ALA A 87 -18.59 18.80 12.95
CA ALA A 87 -19.66 17.91 12.52
C ALA A 87 -19.16 16.47 12.44
N LEU A 88 -20.00 15.52 12.87
CA LEU A 88 -19.75 14.09 12.71
C LEU A 88 -20.21 13.65 11.33
N VAL A 89 -19.34 12.95 10.60
CA VAL A 89 -19.63 12.39 9.26
C VAL A 89 -19.46 10.88 9.29
#